data_AF-A0A1J5W636-F1
#
_entry.id   AF-A0A1J5W636-F1
#
_cell.length_a   1.000
_cell.length_b   1.000
_cell.length_c   1.000
_cell.angle_alpha   90.00
_cell.angle_beta   90.00
_cell.angle_gamma   90.00
#
_symmetry.space_group_name_H-M   'P 1'
#
loop_
_entity.id
_entity.type
_entity.pdbx_description
1 polymer ?
#
loop_
_entity_poly.entity_id
_entity_poly.type
_entity_poly.pdbx_seq_one_letter_code
_entity_poly.pdbx_strand_id
1 'polypeptide(L)'
;MASQHAVADIRSESFPEYEGKIQDLYVEGYDPVSYSAPHSSLVRHSTWVAMGLILASLFGMGLAIWGATVGTYGYGASAQLSSQLILYGLVEAVVTLVLGSVLIVKGRAGYRQYREQTGRVN
;
A
#
# COMPACT_ATOMS: atom_id res chain seq x y z
N MET A 1 -16.90 -56.41 28.25
CA MET A 1 -17.12 -55.66 27.00
C MET A 1 -17.05 -54.18 27.34
N ALA A 2 -15.93 -53.53 27.01
CA ALA A 2 -15.73 -52.12 27.32
C ALA A 2 -16.53 -51.26 26.34
N SER A 3 -17.38 -50.38 26.86
CA SER A 3 -18.13 -49.39 26.10
C SER A 3 -17.15 -48.47 25.36
N GLN A 4 -17.12 -48.56 24.03
CA GLN A 4 -16.47 -47.56 23.19
C GLN A 4 -17.19 -46.23 23.42
N HIS A 5 -16.57 -45.32 24.16
CA HIS A 5 -17.00 -43.94 24.21
C HIS A 5 -16.94 -43.39 22.78
N ALA A 6 -18.11 -43.13 22.20
CA ALA A 6 -18.22 -42.31 21.00
C ALA A 6 -17.66 -40.92 21.37
N VAL A 7 -16.42 -40.68 20.98
CA VAL A 7 -15.81 -39.35 21.06
C VAL A 7 -16.63 -38.45 20.13
N ALA A 8 -17.29 -37.43 20.69
CA ALA A 8 -18.06 -36.48 19.93
C ALA A 8 -17.17 -35.83 18.86
N ASP A 9 -17.60 -35.87 17.59
CA ASP A 9 -16.91 -35.21 16.50
C ASP A 9 -17.18 -33.70 16.61
N ILE A 10 -16.23 -32.98 17.21
CA ILE A 10 -16.34 -31.54 17.48
C ILE A 10 -16.60 -30.75 16.18
N ARG A 11 -16.25 -31.29 15.00
CA ARG A 11 -16.53 -30.64 13.71
C ARG A 11 -18.00 -30.68 13.29
N SER A 12 -18.79 -31.63 13.77
CA SER A 12 -20.23 -31.72 13.47
C SER A 12 -21.08 -30.93 14.47
N GLU A 13 -20.54 -30.66 15.65
CA GLU A 13 -21.19 -29.89 16.72
C GLU A 13 -20.68 -28.43 16.82
N SER A 14 -19.60 -28.08 16.12
CA SER A 14 -19.17 -26.70 15.99
C SER A 14 -20.20 -25.93 15.15
N PHE A 15 -20.80 -24.90 15.74
CA PHE A 15 -21.58 -23.91 15.02
C PHE A 15 -20.79 -23.44 13.79
N PRO A 16 -21.46 -23.16 12.65
CA PRO A 16 -20.77 -22.53 11.53
C PRO A 16 -20.04 -21.30 12.06
N GLU A 17 -18.72 -21.22 11.87
CA GLU A 17 -18.03 -19.95 12.04
C GLU A 17 -18.58 -19.02 10.95
N TYR A 18 -19.65 -18.31 11.30
CA TYR A 18 -20.04 -17.13 10.57
C TYR A 18 -18.95 -16.12 10.85
N GLU A 19 -17.89 -16.14 10.03
CA GLU A 19 -16.95 -15.04 9.91
C GLU A 19 -17.73 -13.88 9.26
N GLY A 20 -18.64 -13.29 10.05
CA GLY A 20 -19.40 -12.11 9.68
C GLY A 20 -18.40 -11.06 9.26
N LYS A 21 -18.57 -10.49 8.08
CA LYS A 21 -17.60 -9.52 7.58
C LYS A 21 -17.59 -8.38 8.57
N ILE A 22 -16.41 -7.84 8.89
CA ILE A 22 -16.29 -6.85 9.98
C ILE A 22 -17.21 -5.62 9.75
N GLN A 23 -17.53 -5.30 8.49
CA GLN A 23 -18.52 -4.26 8.16
C GLN A 23 -19.97 -4.54 8.61
N ASP A 24 -20.33 -5.81 8.80
CA ASP A 24 -21.65 -6.25 9.26
C ASP A 24 -21.78 -6.09 10.79
N LEU A 25 -20.66 -5.87 11.49
CA LEU A 25 -20.61 -5.59 12.93
C LEU A 25 -20.80 -4.09 13.24
N TYR A 26 -20.84 -3.23 12.23
CA TYR A 26 -21.08 -1.81 12.45
C TYR A 26 -22.53 -1.56 12.86
N VAL A 27 -22.72 -0.67 13.82
CA VAL A 27 -24.05 -0.17 14.19
C VAL A 27 -24.70 0.45 12.95
N GLU A 28 -25.99 0.21 12.75
CA GLU A 28 -26.72 0.78 11.61
C GLU A 28 -26.57 2.31 11.58
N GLY A 29 -26.17 2.85 10.42
CA GLY A 29 -25.91 4.28 10.25
C GLY A 29 -24.55 4.77 10.75
N TYR A 30 -23.74 3.91 11.38
CA TYR A 30 -22.38 4.24 11.75
C TYR A 30 -21.44 4.16 10.56
N ASP A 31 -20.70 5.25 10.37
CA ASP A 31 -19.62 5.35 9.40
C ASP A 31 -18.27 5.44 10.15
N PRO A 32 -17.38 4.44 10.04
CA PRO A 32 -16.07 4.48 10.69
C PRO A 32 -15.17 5.55 10.07
N VAL A 33 -14.42 6.27 10.90
CA VAL A 33 -13.40 7.21 10.38
C VAL A 33 -12.32 6.46 9.62
N SER A 34 -11.80 7.05 8.54
CA SER A 34 -10.91 6.37 7.59
C SER A 34 -9.62 5.83 8.24
N TYR A 35 -9.20 6.29 9.42
CA TYR A 35 -8.05 5.73 10.15
C TYR A 35 -8.38 4.49 10.99
N SER A 36 -9.55 4.46 11.64
CA SER A 36 -9.95 3.34 12.51
C SER A 36 -10.66 2.22 11.77
N ALA A 37 -11.03 2.44 10.50
CA ALA A 37 -11.63 1.43 9.66
C ALA A 37 -10.67 0.25 9.39
N PRO A 38 -11.05 -1.01 9.65
CA PRO A 38 -10.23 -2.20 9.38
C PRO A 38 -9.91 -2.42 7.87
N HIS A 39 -10.75 -1.87 6.99
CA HIS A 39 -10.54 -1.86 5.54
C HIS A 39 -9.67 -0.68 5.07
N SER A 40 -9.21 0.17 6.00
CA SER A 40 -8.41 1.35 5.67
C SER A 40 -7.06 0.98 5.07
N SER A 41 -6.70 1.67 3.99
CA SER A 41 -5.34 1.60 3.45
C SER A 41 -4.31 2.31 4.34
N LEU A 42 -4.72 3.23 5.23
CA LEU A 42 -3.80 3.96 6.11
C LEU A 42 -3.11 3.04 7.14
N VAL A 43 -3.72 1.91 7.50
CA VAL A 43 -3.16 0.95 8.47
C VAL A 43 -2.30 -0.11 7.77
N ARG A 44 -2.30 -0.15 6.42
CA ARG A 44 -1.55 -1.15 5.67
C ARG A 44 -0.09 -0.71 5.53
N HIS A 45 0.83 -1.56 5.99
CA HIS A 45 2.27 -1.36 5.83
C HIS A 45 2.68 -1.06 4.38
N SER A 46 2.06 -1.72 3.40
CA SER A 46 2.32 -1.48 1.97
C SER A 46 2.07 -0.03 1.56
N THR A 47 1.04 0.62 2.11
CA THR A 47 0.71 2.02 1.82
C THR A 47 1.75 2.97 2.42
N TRP A 48 2.26 2.68 3.62
CA TRP A 48 3.35 3.46 4.24
C TRP A 48 4.65 3.37 3.46
N VAL A 49 5.04 2.14 3.06
CA VAL A 49 6.20 1.94 2.19
C VAL A 49 6.02 2.68 0.86
N ALA A 50 4.82 2.63 0.28
CA ALA A 50 4.52 3.35 -0.94
C ALA A 50 4.68 4.86 -0.80
N MET A 51 4.18 5.46 0.28
CA MET A 51 4.37 6.89 0.57
C MET A 51 5.85 7.22 0.71
N GLY A 52 6.63 6.38 1.40
CA GLY A 52 8.08 6.53 1.52
C GLY A 52 8.78 6.50 0.15
N LEU A 53 8.40 5.58 -0.74
CA LEU A 53 8.95 5.51 -2.10
C LEU A 53 8.57 6.72 -2.94
N ILE A 54 7.31 7.20 -2.84
CA ILE A 54 6.88 8.41 -3.55
C ILE A 54 7.69 9.62 -3.06
N LEU A 55 7.95 9.74 -1.75
CA LEU A 55 8.84 10.78 -1.22
C LEU A 55 10.28 10.61 -1.69
N ALA A 56 10.80 9.38 -1.73
CA ALA A 56 12.14 9.08 -2.25
C ALA A 56 12.32 9.52 -3.72
N SER A 57 11.25 9.50 -4.52
CA SER A 57 11.32 9.98 -5.91
C SER A 57 11.75 11.45 -6.05
N LEU A 58 11.47 12.28 -5.03
CA LEU A 58 11.92 13.68 -4.98
C LEU A 58 13.45 13.78 -5.01
N PHE A 59 14.15 12.84 -4.38
CA PHE A 59 15.61 12.79 -4.40
C PHE A 59 16.13 12.59 -5.82
N GLY A 60 15.58 11.60 -6.55
CA GLY A 60 15.94 11.36 -7.95
C GLY A 60 15.66 12.56 -8.86
N MET A 61 14.50 13.21 -8.69
CA MET A 61 14.16 14.44 -9.43
C MET A 61 15.14 15.58 -9.13
N GLY A 62 15.50 15.80 -7.86
CA GLY A 62 16.50 16.80 -7.47
C GLY A 62 17.87 16.53 -8.10
N LEU A 63 18.28 15.27 -8.15
CA LEU A 63 19.53 14.81 -8.76
C LEU A 63 19.55 15.10 -10.27
N ALA A 64 18.44 14.86 -10.96
CA ALA A 64 18.30 15.16 -12.39
C ALA A 64 18.30 16.66 -12.69
N ILE A 65 17.57 17.47 -11.88
CA ILE A 65 17.57 18.93 -12.00
C ILE A 65 18.97 19.50 -11.79
N TRP A 66 19.69 18.99 -10.79
CA TRP A 66 21.07 19.37 -10.55
C TRP A 66 21.98 19.01 -11.73
N GLY A 67 21.89 17.78 -12.23
CA GLY A 67 22.64 17.34 -13.41
C GLY A 67 22.39 18.22 -14.64
N ALA A 68 21.13 18.61 -14.89
CA ALA A 68 20.78 19.52 -15.97
C ALA A 68 21.38 20.92 -15.77
N THR A 69 21.29 21.47 -14.56
CA THR A 69 21.85 22.79 -14.21
C THR A 69 23.36 22.83 -14.41
N VAL A 70 24.06 21.77 -13.97
CA VAL A 70 25.51 21.63 -14.16
C VAL A 70 25.87 21.57 -15.64
N GLY A 71 25.08 20.88 -16.46
CA GLY A 71 25.28 20.76 -17.91
C GLY A 71 25.06 22.07 -18.67
N THR A 72 24.14 22.93 -18.21
CA THR A 72 23.83 24.22 -18.88
C THR A 72 24.74 25.36 -18.46
N TYR A 73 25.06 25.47 -17.16
CA TYR A 73 25.77 26.63 -16.61
C TYR A 73 27.25 26.37 -16.32
N GLY A 74 27.72 25.12 -16.40
CA GLY A 74 29.13 24.78 -16.33
C GLY A 74 29.76 25.08 -14.96
N TYR A 75 29.48 24.25 -13.96
CA TYR A 75 30.05 24.37 -12.60
C TYR A 75 31.35 23.55 -12.41
N GLY A 76 32.32 23.68 -13.32
CA GLY A 76 33.60 22.96 -13.24
C GLY A 76 33.49 21.43 -13.38
N ALA A 77 32.30 20.91 -13.67
CA ALA A 77 32.03 19.51 -13.89
C ALA A 77 32.09 19.15 -15.37
N SER A 78 32.51 17.92 -15.67
CA SER A 78 32.52 17.40 -17.03
C SER A 78 31.09 17.16 -17.56
N ALA A 79 30.91 17.25 -18.88
CA ALA A 79 29.65 16.87 -19.54
C ALA A 79 29.22 15.43 -19.21
N GLN A 80 30.19 14.55 -18.98
CA GLN A 80 29.99 13.17 -18.53
C GLN A 80 29.33 13.11 -17.14
N LEU A 81 29.73 13.96 -16.20
CA LEU A 81 29.11 13.99 -14.87
C LEU A 81 27.66 14.49 -14.95
N SER A 82 27.40 15.53 -15.73
CA SER A 82 26.05 16.05 -15.95
C SER A 82 25.10 14.97 -16.48
N SER A 83 25.51 14.25 -17.53
CA SER A 83 24.68 13.19 -18.13
C SER A 83 24.45 12.01 -17.18
N GLN A 84 25.45 11.63 -16.38
CA GLN A 84 25.30 10.59 -15.35
C GLN A 84 24.32 10.98 -14.25
N LEU A 85 24.41 12.21 -13.73
CA LEU A 85 23.50 12.72 -12.70
C LEU A 85 22.05 12.72 -13.20
N ILE A 86 21.82 13.14 -14.45
CA ILE A 86 20.49 13.10 -15.08
C ILE A 86 19.98 11.67 -15.17
N LEU A 87 20.79 10.75 -15.71
CA LEU A 87 20.38 9.36 -15.88
C LEU A 87 20.03 8.70 -14.55
N TYR A 88 20.92 8.77 -13.56
CA TYR A 88 20.69 8.15 -12.26
C TYR A 88 19.50 8.77 -11.53
N GLY A 89 19.35 10.10 -11.60
CA GLY A 89 18.20 10.79 -11.02
C GLY A 89 16.86 10.36 -11.63
N LEU A 90 16.80 10.27 -12.96
CA LEU A 90 15.58 9.82 -13.66
C LEU A 90 15.26 8.36 -13.37
N VAL A 91 16.26 7.48 -13.36
CA VAL A 91 16.06 6.05 -13.03
C VAL A 91 15.51 5.91 -11.62
N GLU A 92 16.13 6.57 -10.63
CA GLU A 92 15.68 6.53 -9.23
C GLU A 92 14.24 7.05 -9.09
N ALA A 93 13.94 8.20 -9.69
CA ALA A 93 12.60 8.80 -9.64
C ALA A 93 11.53 7.89 -10.26
N VAL A 94 11.81 7.33 -11.45
CA VAL A 94 10.85 6.47 -12.15
C VAL A 94 10.64 5.16 -11.40
N VAL A 95 11.71 4.50 -10.95
CA VAL A 95 11.60 3.21 -10.23
C VAL A 95 10.81 3.38 -8.95
N THR A 96 11.13 4.39 -8.14
CA THR A 96 10.44 4.65 -6.87
C THR A 96 8.97 5.05 -7.08
N LEU A 97 8.65 5.86 -8.09
CA LEU A 97 7.26 6.21 -8.42
C LEU A 97 6.45 5.01 -8.91
N VAL A 98 7.03 4.16 -9.77
CA VAL A 98 6.34 2.97 -10.28
C VAL A 98 6.08 1.99 -9.14
N LEU A 99 7.10 1.68 -8.34
CA LEU A 99 6.96 0.78 -7.19
C LEU A 99 5.97 1.34 -6.15
N GLY A 100 6.07 2.63 -5.83
CA GLY A 100 5.13 3.31 -4.94
C GLY A 100 3.70 3.23 -5.45
N SER A 101 3.47 3.53 -6.73
CA SER A 101 2.14 3.47 -7.36
C SER A 101 1.54 2.07 -7.31
N VAL A 102 2.33 1.03 -7.65
CA VAL A 102 1.89 -0.37 -7.56
C VAL A 102 1.52 -0.75 -6.13
N LEU A 103 2.33 -0.34 -5.14
CA LEU A 103 2.05 -0.61 -3.74
C LEU A 103 0.82 0.12 -3.22
N ILE A 104 0.56 1.37 -3.65
CA ILE A 104 -0.71 2.07 -3.35
C ILE A 104 -1.90 1.27 -3.90
N VAL A 105 -1.82 0.82 -5.15
CA VAL A 105 -2.91 0.04 -5.76
C VAL A 105 -3.18 -1.23 -4.96
N LYS A 106 -2.13 -1.94 -4.51
CA LYS A 106 -2.27 -3.13 -3.66
C LYS A 106 -2.79 -2.80 -2.26
N GLY A 107 -2.25 -1.76 -1.61
CA GLY A 107 -2.67 -1.32 -0.27
C GLY A 107 -4.13 -0.87 -0.21
N ARG A 108 -4.68 -0.38 -1.33
CA ARG A 108 -6.09 0.03 -1.46
C ARG A 108 -7.06 -1.10 -1.81
N ALA A 109 -6.61 -2.35 -1.92
CA ALA A 109 -7.49 -3.47 -2.29
C ALA A 109 -8.64 -3.69 -1.29
N GLY A 110 -8.36 -3.66 0.01
CA GLY A 110 -9.39 -3.81 1.06
C GLY A 110 -10.47 -2.72 1.01
N TYR A 111 -10.06 -1.47 0.76
CA TYR A 111 -10.99 -0.36 0.56
C TYR A 111 -11.88 -0.54 -0.68
N ARG A 112 -11.31 -1.00 -1.80
CA ARG A 112 -12.10 -1.28 -3.02
C ARG A 112 -13.14 -2.37 -2.77
N GLN A 113 -12.75 -3.46 -2.13
CA GLN A 113 -13.67 -4.53 -1.75
C GLN A 113 -14.78 -4.05 -0.82
N TYR A 114 -14.45 -3.21 0.17
CA TYR A 114 -15.45 -2.60 1.06
C TYR A 114 -16.47 -1.76 0.27
N ARG A 115 -15.99 -0.91 -0.64
CA ARG A 115 -16.84 -0.05 -1.47
C ARG A 115 -17.74 -0.86 -2.40
N GLU A 116 -17.22 -1.92 -3.01
CA GLU A 116 -17.98 -2.83 -3.88
C GLU A 116 -19.10 -3.56 -3.11
N GLN A 117 -18.83 -3.98 -1.88
CA GLN A 117 -19.77 -4.77 -1.08
C GLN A 117 -20.85 -3.93 -0.41
N THR A 118 -20.50 -2.71 0.01
CA THR A 118 -21.41 -1.87 0.81
C THR A 118 -22.00 -0.70 0.04
N GLY A 119 -21.43 -0.32 -1.11
CA GLY A 119 -21.76 0.90 -1.82
C GLY A 119 -21.34 2.20 -1.12
N ARG A 120 -20.76 2.10 0.09
CA ARG A 120 -20.35 3.24 0.91
C ARG A 120 -18.98 3.76 0.49
N VAL A 121 -18.72 5.05 0.69
CA VAL A 121 -17.52 5.75 0.22
C VAL A 121 -16.88 6.46 1.40
N ASN A 122 -16.16 5.70 2.23
CA ASN A 122 -15.69 6.14 3.55
C ASN A 122 -14.20 5.85 3.77
#